data_AF-J9EBJ6-F1
#
_entry.id   AF-J9EBJ6-F1
#
_cell.length_a   1.000
_cell.length_b   1.000
_cell.length_c   1.000
_cell.angle_alpha   90.00
_cell.angle_beta   90.00
_cell.angle_gamma   90.00
#
_symmetry.space_group_name_H-M   'P 1'
#
loop_
_entity.id
_entity.type
_entity.pdbx_description
1 polymer ?
#
loop_
_entity_poly.entity_id
_entity_poly.type
_entity_poly.pdbx_seq_one_letter_code
_entity_poly.pdbx_strand_id
1 'polypeptide(L)'
;MKMQKSETMSWAVDSTVVVPPHYKTEASIVIEEMNYHGTYSVVSVLSGLVTISIRRRKDGALVLPLTMNIVEIFRDHLESRYARKEIKSAAMVDGTQFVRLISKGTCSFQ
;
A
#
# COMPACT_ATOMS: atom_id res chain seq x y z
N MET A 1 6.30 5.96 8.55
CA MET A 1 5.04 6.14 9.31
C MET A 1 4.25 4.84 9.18
N LYS A 2 4.11 4.05 10.25
CA LYS A 2 3.28 2.83 10.24
C LYS A 2 1.84 3.25 10.51
N MET A 3 0.92 2.86 9.63
CA MET A 3 -0.50 3.12 9.80
C MET A 3 -1.08 1.93 10.57
N GLN A 4 -1.62 2.17 11.76
CA GLN A 4 -2.18 1.14 12.64
C GLN A 4 -3.63 1.50 12.92
N LYS A 5 -4.54 0.55 12.72
CA LYS A 5 -5.95 0.64 13.08
C LYS A 5 -6.22 -0.37 14.20
N SER A 6 -7.02 0.01 15.17
CA SER A 6 -7.47 -0.86 16.27
C SER A 6 -8.99 -0.80 16.37
N GLU A 7 -9.62 -1.91 16.73
CA GLU A 7 -11.06 -2.05 16.91
C GLU A 7 -11.33 -2.91 18.16
N THR A 8 -12.35 -2.57 18.93
CA THR A 8 -12.71 -3.28 20.17
C THR A 8 -13.88 -4.22 19.90
N MET A 9 -13.72 -5.50 20.25
CA MET A 9 -14.77 -6.52 20.18
C MET A 9 -15.17 -6.98 21.59
N SER A 10 -16.46 -7.22 21.81
CA SER A 10 -16.99 -7.77 23.06
C SER A 10 -17.52 -9.18 22.83
N TRP A 11 -17.04 -10.13 23.63
CA TRP A 11 -17.44 -11.55 23.58
C TRP A 11 -18.29 -11.88 24.80
N ALA A 12 -19.38 -12.61 24.60
CA ALA A 12 -20.23 -13.12 25.68
C ALA A 12 -20.55 -14.59 25.42
N VAL A 13 -20.42 -15.42 26.46
CA VAL A 13 -20.71 -16.86 26.41
C VAL A 13 -21.66 -17.17 27.55
N ASP A 14 -22.78 -17.82 27.22
CA ASP A 14 -23.71 -18.37 28.20
C ASP A 14 -23.57 -19.90 28.21
N SER A 15 -23.35 -20.48 29.39
CA SER A 15 -23.13 -21.92 29.56
C SER A 15 -23.72 -22.39 30.88
N THR A 16 -24.47 -23.50 30.82
CA THR A 16 -25.08 -24.13 31.99
C THR A 16 -24.41 -25.48 32.26
N VAL A 17 -23.89 -25.65 33.48
CA VAL A 17 -23.22 -26.89 33.92
C VAL A 17 -23.85 -27.40 35.21
N VAL A 18 -24.19 -28.70 35.24
CA VAL A 18 -24.70 -29.37 36.45
C VAL A 18 -23.53 -29.98 37.21
N VAL A 19 -23.34 -29.57 38.46
CA VAL A 19 -22.25 -30.06 39.32
C VAL A 19 -22.78 -31.15 40.27
N PRO A 20 -22.27 -32.39 40.21
CA PRO A 20 -22.69 -33.45 41.12
C PRO A 20 -22.28 -33.19 42.59
N PRO A 21 -22.96 -33.81 43.57
CA PRO A 21 -22.59 -33.69 44.99
C PRO A 21 -21.15 -34.15 45.24
N HIS A 22 -20.41 -33.42 46.08
CA HIS A 22 -19.00 -33.66 46.42
C HIS A 22 -17.98 -33.44 45.29
N TYR A 23 -18.39 -32.85 44.16
CA TYR A 23 -17.48 -32.45 43.08
C TYR A 23 -17.32 -30.92 43.00
N LYS A 24 -16.26 -30.47 42.34
CA LYS A 24 -15.98 -29.07 42.01
C LYS A 24 -15.77 -28.94 40.50
N THR A 25 -16.33 -27.90 39.91
CA THR A 25 -16.15 -27.57 38.49
C THR A 25 -15.45 -26.22 38.36
N GLU A 26 -14.55 -26.13 37.38
CA GLU A 26 -13.89 -24.89 36.96
C GLU A 26 -14.31 -24.60 35.52
N ALA A 27 -14.79 -23.38 35.28
CA ALA A 27 -15.11 -22.91 33.94
C ALA A 27 -14.02 -21.92 33.50
N SER A 28 -13.45 -22.15 32.32
CA SER A 28 -12.46 -21.27 31.72
C SER A 28 -12.91 -20.88 30.33
N ILE A 29 -12.86 -19.59 30.01
CA ILE A 29 -13.05 -19.09 28.66
C ILE A 29 -11.67 -19.00 28.03
N VAL A 30 -11.47 -19.70 26.92
CA VAL A 30 -10.23 -19.67 26.13
C VAL A 30 -10.52 -18.92 24.84
N ILE A 31 -9.84 -17.79 24.62
CA ILE A 31 -9.91 -17.02 23.38
C ILE A 31 -8.62 -17.30 22.61
N GLU A 32 -8.75 -17.91 21.44
CA GLU A 32 -7.63 -18.13 20.54
C GLU A 32 -7.48 -16.93 19.61
N GLU A 33 -6.44 -16.12 19.83
CA GLU A 33 -6.11 -15.00 18.96
C GLU A 33 -5.21 -15.47 17.81
N MET A 34 -5.62 -15.13 16.58
CA MET A 34 -4.84 -15.45 15.39
C MET A 34 -3.96 -14.27 15.01
N ASN A 35 -2.65 -14.51 14.95
CA ASN A 35 -1.70 -13.54 14.40
C ASN A 35 -1.52 -13.78 12.90
N TYR A 36 -2.09 -12.92 12.07
CA TYR A 36 -1.91 -13.01 10.62
C TYR A 36 -0.76 -12.11 10.17
N HIS A 37 0.12 -12.67 9.33
CA HIS A 37 1.17 -11.92 8.64
C HIS A 37 1.04 -12.17 7.14
N GLY A 38 0.89 -11.08 6.38
CA GLY A 38 0.70 -11.16 4.93
C GLY A 38 1.59 -10.19 4.18
N THR A 39 1.88 -10.52 2.92
CA THR A 39 2.45 -9.59 1.96
C THR A 39 1.38 -9.20 0.94
N TYR A 40 1.44 -7.96 0.46
CA TYR A 40 0.52 -7.48 -0.57
C TYR A 40 1.29 -6.68 -1.62
N SER A 41 0.69 -6.56 -2.80
CA SER A 41 1.16 -5.67 -3.86
C SER A 41 0.02 -4.75 -4.26
N VAL A 42 0.31 -3.45 -4.37
CA VAL A 42 -0.63 -2.45 -4.90
C VAL A 42 -0.19 -2.10 -6.31
N VAL A 43 -1.15 -2.16 -7.23
CA VAL A 43 -0.95 -1.76 -8.62
C VAL A 43 -1.69 -0.45 -8.84
N SER A 44 -0.94 0.60 -9.15
CA SER A 44 -1.48 1.92 -9.50
C SER A 44 -1.27 2.20 -10.98
N VAL A 45 -2.21 2.91 -11.60
CA VAL A 45 -2.15 3.26 -13.01
C VAL A 45 -2.10 4.78 -13.14
N LEU A 46 -1.13 5.28 -13.89
CA LEU A 46 -0.96 6.69 -14.20
C LEU A 46 -1.18 6.94 -15.69
N SER A 47 -1.93 7.99 -16.00
CA SER A 47 -2.16 8.47 -17.36
C SER A 47 -2.38 9.99 -17.35
N GLY A 48 -2.25 10.62 -18.51
CA GLY A 48 -2.52 12.04 -18.69
C GLY A 48 -1.28 12.89 -18.97
N LEU A 49 -1.48 14.21 -18.91
CA LEU A 49 -0.47 15.19 -19.26
C LEU A 49 0.16 15.81 -18.00
N VAL A 50 1.47 16.00 -18.04
CA VAL A 50 2.25 16.73 -17.03
C VAL A 50 2.74 18.02 -17.64
N THR A 51 2.53 19.13 -16.94
CA THR A 51 3.05 20.44 -17.32
C THR A 51 4.25 20.81 -16.44
N ILE A 52 5.40 21.00 -17.06
CA ILE A 52 6.65 21.44 -16.42
C ILE A 52 6.84 22.92 -16.74
N SER A 53 6.90 23.75 -15.71
CA SER A 53 7.15 25.19 -15.85
C SER A 53 8.61 25.52 -15.53
N ILE A 54 9.41 25.79 -16.55
CA ILE A 54 10.80 26.21 -16.40
C ILE A 54 10.84 27.70 -16.07
N ARG A 55 11.37 28.04 -14.90
CA ARG A 55 11.51 29.42 -14.44
C ARG A 55 12.97 29.79 -14.26
N ARG A 56 13.32 31.02 -14.61
CA ARG A 56 14.67 31.57 -14.43
C ARG A 56 14.95 31.73 -12.94
N ARG A 57 16.05 31.16 -12.45
CA ARG A 57 16.39 31.18 -11.01
C ARG A 57 16.58 32.58 -10.43
N LYS A 58 17.10 33.53 -11.22
CA LYS A 58 17.44 34.89 -10.76
C LYS A 58 16.20 35.69 -10.31
N ASP A 59 15.12 35.62 -11.06
CA ASP A 59 13.95 36.50 -10.91
C ASP A 59 12.61 35.76 -10.99
N GLY A 60 12.62 34.43 -11.13
CA GLY A 60 11.41 33.60 -11.14
C GLY A 60 10.57 33.72 -12.41
N ALA A 61 11.04 34.46 -13.42
CA ALA A 61 10.32 34.65 -14.68
C ALA A 61 10.10 33.30 -15.38
N LEU A 62 8.88 33.06 -15.87
CA LEU A 62 8.56 31.86 -16.65
C LEU A 62 9.30 31.95 -17.99
N VAL A 63 10.17 30.99 -18.24
CA VAL A 63 10.95 30.89 -19.47
C VAL A 63 10.23 30.00 -20.47
N LEU A 64 9.76 28.83 -20.02
CA LEU A 64 9.16 27.85 -20.91
C LEU A 64 8.22 26.91 -20.15
N PRO A 65 6.92 26.86 -20.49
CA PRO A 65 6.07 25.75 -20.11
C PRO A 65 6.16 24.62 -21.14
N LEU A 66 6.36 23.39 -20.67
CA LEU A 66 6.31 22.17 -21.49
C LEU A 66 5.16 21.30 -20.99
N THR A 67 4.34 20.77 -21.90
CA THR A 67 3.28 19.81 -21.55
C THR A 67 3.52 18.52 -22.32
N MET A 68 3.60 17.41 -21.60
CA MET A 68 3.95 16.09 -22.17
C MET A 68 3.11 14.99 -21.54
N ASN A 69 2.89 13.91 -22.28
CA ASN A 69 2.21 12.74 -21.75
C ASN A 69 3.13 11.99 -20.76
N ILE A 70 2.60 11.64 -19.59
CA ILE A 70 3.34 10.90 -18.54
C ILE A 70 3.94 9.59 -19.07
N VAL A 71 3.26 8.93 -20.01
CA VAL A 71 3.71 7.68 -20.62
C VAL A 71 5.01 7.88 -21.40
N GLU A 72 5.13 8.96 -22.17
CA GLU A 72 6.34 9.28 -22.93
C GLU A 72 7.52 9.60 -22.01
N ILE A 73 7.25 10.36 -20.94
CA ILE A 73 8.26 10.69 -19.93
C ILE A 73 8.81 9.41 -19.27
N PHE A 74 7.92 8.50 -18.87
CA PHE A 74 8.34 7.24 -18.25
C PHE A 74 9.01 6.30 -19.25
N ARG A 75 8.57 6.25 -20.51
CA ARG A 75 9.20 5.43 -21.54
C ARG A 75 10.66 5.85 -21.73
N ASP A 76 10.89 7.14 -21.99
CA ASP A 76 12.24 7.69 -22.16
C ASP A 76 13.10 7.45 -20.92
N HIS A 77 12.55 7.69 -19.73
CA HIS A 77 13.28 7.46 -18.48
C HIS A 77 13.65 5.97 -18.30
N LEU A 78 12.73 5.03 -18.52
CA LEU A 78 12.95 3.60 -18.28
C LEU A 78 13.91 2.97 -19.31
N GLU A 79 13.97 3.51 -20.52
CA GLU A 79 14.92 3.12 -21.57
C GLU A 79 16.32 3.72 -21.34
N SER A 80 16.40 4.81 -20.58
CA SER A 80 17.65 5.48 -20.25
C SER A 80 18.63 4.58 -19.48
N ARG A 81 19.93 4.79 -19.75
CA ARG A 81 21.04 4.14 -19.00
C ARG A 81 21.09 4.60 -17.54
N TYR A 82 20.46 5.72 -17.22
CA TYR A 82 20.44 6.29 -15.87
C TYR A 82 19.31 5.74 -14.99
N ALA A 83 18.38 4.97 -15.56
CA ALA A 83 17.29 4.37 -14.78
C ALA A 83 17.80 3.32 -13.80
N ARG A 84 17.56 3.57 -12.52
CA ARG A 84 17.89 2.63 -11.44
C ARG A 84 17.05 1.36 -11.58
N LYS A 85 17.66 0.22 -11.24
CA LYS A 85 16.99 -1.10 -11.28
C LYS A 85 15.71 -1.11 -10.42
N GLU A 86 15.73 -0.44 -9.27
CA GLU A 86 14.56 -0.29 -8.39
C GLU A 86 13.36 0.33 -9.12
N ILE A 87 13.60 1.38 -9.92
CA ILE A 87 12.55 2.06 -10.69
C ILE A 87 12.01 1.13 -11.77
N LYS A 88 12.88 0.42 -12.50
CA LYS A 88 12.45 -0.56 -13.52
C LYS A 88 11.65 -1.72 -12.92
N SER A 89 11.90 -2.09 -11.66
CA SER A 89 11.13 -3.12 -10.97
C SER A 89 9.78 -2.62 -10.43
N ALA A 90 9.63 -1.31 -10.25
CA ALA A 90 8.45 -0.69 -9.65
C ALA A 90 7.56 0.04 -10.66
N ALA A 91 8.04 0.30 -11.89
CA ALA A 91 7.31 1.03 -12.92
C ALA A 91 7.49 0.37 -14.29
N MET A 92 6.38 0.26 -15.03
CA MET A 92 6.39 -0.22 -16.41
C MET A 92 5.41 0.56 -17.26
N VAL A 93 5.74 0.75 -18.54
CA VAL A 93 4.81 1.27 -19.54
C VAL A 93 3.98 0.10 -20.06
N ASP A 94 2.66 0.19 -19.93
CA ASP A 94 1.72 -0.84 -20.36
C ASP A 94 1.03 -0.33 -21.65
N GLY A 95 1.52 -0.82 -22.79
CA GLY A 95 1.15 -0.34 -24.12
C GLY A 95 1.54 1.13 -24.37
N THR A 96 0.59 1.92 -24.87
CA THR A 96 0.79 3.36 -25.19
C THR A 96 -0.02 4.31 -24.31
N GLN A 97 -0.83 3.77 -23.39
CA GLN A 97 -1.88 4.54 -22.73
C GLN A 97 -1.59 4.85 -21.26
N PHE A 98 -0.85 4.00 -20.55
CA PHE A 98 -0.65 4.18 -19.12
C PHE A 98 0.66 3.61 -18.60
N VAL A 99 1.09 4.14 -17.45
CA VAL A 99 2.21 3.66 -16.65
C VAL A 99 1.65 2.90 -15.46
N ARG A 100 2.07 1.65 -15.29
CA ARG A 100 1.74 0.82 -14.15
C ARG A 100 2.84 0.94 -13.10
N LEU A 101 2.48 1.34 -11.89
CA LEU A 101 3.35 1.35 -10.72
C LEU A 101 3.00 0.17 -9.81
N ILE A 102 4.01 -0.58 -9.38
CA ILE A 102 3.88 -1.71 -8.47
C ILE A 102 4.61 -1.35 -7.18
N SER A 103 3.85 -1.25 -6.08
CA SER A 103 4.41 -1.15 -4.74
C SER A 103 4.10 -2.42 -3.96
N LYS A 104 5.02 -2.81 -3.08
CA LYS A 104 4.89 -4.01 -2.23
C LYS A 104 4.88 -3.59 -0.78
N GLY A 105 4.06 -4.25 0.02
CA GLY A 105 3.95 -3.98 1.44
C GLY A 105 3.72 -5.26 2.23
N THR A 106 3.79 -5.12 3.55
CA THR A 106 3.45 -6.17 4.50
C THR A 106 2.35 -5.66 5.42
N CYS A 107 1.52 -6.58 5.88
CA CYS A 107 0.46 -6.32 6.83
C CYS A 107 0.51 -7.38 7.93
N SER A 108 0.16 -6.96 9.13
CA SER A 108 0.09 -7.82 10.31
C SER A 108 -1.19 -7.48 11.05
N PHE A 109 -2.00 -8.48 11.38
CA PHE A 109 -3.25 -8.33 12.11
C PHE A 109 -3.24 -9.25 13.33
N GLN A 110 -3.82 -8.75 14.42
CA GLN A 110 -4.11 -9.45 15.67
C GLN A 110 -5.54 -9.05 16.05
#